data_AF-A0A356ZA92-F1
#
_entry.id   AF-A0A356ZA92-F1
#
_cell.length_a   1.000
_cell.length_b   1.000
_cell.length_c   1.000
_cell.angle_alpha   90.00
_cell.angle_beta   90.00
_cell.angle_gamma   90.00
#
_symmetry.space_group_name_H-M   'P 1'
#
loop_
_entity.id
_entity.type
_entity.pdbx_description
1 polymer ?
#
loop_
_entity_poly.entity_id
_entity_poly.type
_entity_poly.pdbx_seq_one_letter_code
_entity_poly.pdbx_strand_id
1 'polypeptide(L)'
;MSIEKPVFNQVNHTKLYLLTLPPQADLLKNLQIGFLVLPDAVLDPSLSVEDAWNYAGGVYLYMNGVPADTDAFIAALRAVIAAPAFSDVRFLWVTDVTMTQSPWIGNRIRAKMLPGAPANWSTLATEVFPFADYEWVIGAGCTIQGPSADNGWGFTFIPMNPDDPNIQFVTPLDVYPIASANAVLPLAGLPAGGFQCKLALNHPPAPDVLSDFERLQTGLSYFVPELNPDQPGAVRWLRFPVLIQPSAPLDLFVSLDPLNPLCGDATHLSFFSSSGDPVNLPVMTSYFSTNTGYDVCLKPQKGNSAESDARFVFAPRPLWENPALPPLYYLT
;
A
#
# COMPACT_ATOMS: atom_id res chain seq x y z
N MET A 1 11.38 -17.49 -10.44
CA MET A 1 11.80 -16.67 -11.60
C MET A 1 12.67 -15.55 -11.04
N SER A 2 13.79 -15.22 -11.69
CA SER A 2 14.60 -14.07 -11.30
C SER A 2 13.90 -12.80 -11.77
N ILE A 3 13.70 -11.83 -10.87
CA ILE A 3 13.15 -10.51 -11.21
C ILE A 3 14.28 -9.70 -11.86
N GLU A 4 14.08 -9.30 -13.11
CA GLU A 4 15.05 -8.46 -13.84
C GLU A 4 15.29 -7.15 -13.08
N LYS A 5 16.57 -6.74 -13.03
CA LYS A 5 16.99 -5.53 -12.34
C LYS A 5 16.48 -4.29 -13.08
N PRO A 6 15.66 -3.43 -12.45
CA PRO A 6 15.19 -2.21 -13.09
C PRO A 6 16.31 -1.20 -13.29
N VAL A 7 16.11 -0.32 -14.28
CA VAL A 7 16.99 0.80 -14.60
C VAL A 7 16.18 2.07 -14.78
N PHE A 8 16.69 3.18 -14.26
CA PHE A 8 16.13 4.52 -14.41
C PHE A 8 16.73 5.19 -15.64
N ASN A 9 15.89 5.56 -16.61
CA ASN A 9 16.31 6.23 -17.84
C ASN A 9 15.91 7.71 -17.82
N GLN A 10 16.83 8.59 -18.17
CA GLN A 10 16.61 10.03 -18.22
C GLN A 10 15.57 10.39 -19.29
N VAL A 11 14.61 11.24 -18.93
CA VAL A 11 13.59 11.73 -19.86
C VAL A 11 14.10 12.97 -20.57
N ASN A 12 14.28 12.93 -21.90
CA ASN A 12 14.52 14.11 -22.76
C ASN A 12 15.57 15.12 -22.23
N HIS A 13 16.67 14.64 -21.65
CA HIS A 13 17.71 15.48 -21.02
C HIS A 13 17.27 16.30 -19.79
N THR A 14 16.07 16.06 -19.27
CA THR A 14 15.56 16.66 -18.03
C THR A 14 16.24 16.06 -16.81
N LYS A 15 15.87 16.52 -15.60
CA LYS A 15 16.37 15.96 -14.33
C LYS A 15 15.44 14.90 -13.73
N LEU A 16 14.49 14.40 -14.52
CA LEU A 16 13.65 13.28 -14.19
C LEU A 16 14.13 12.03 -14.90
N TYR A 17 14.26 10.95 -14.14
CA TYR A 17 14.50 9.62 -14.66
C TYR A 17 13.25 8.78 -14.42
N LEU A 18 12.88 7.94 -15.38
CA LEU A 18 11.76 7.00 -15.25
C LEU A 18 12.26 5.57 -15.27
N LEU A 19 11.69 4.75 -14.41
CA LEU A 19 11.97 3.33 -14.32
C LEU A 19 11.33 2.62 -15.51
N THR A 20 12.11 1.81 -16.23
CA THR A 20 11.52 0.91 -17.21
C THR A 20 10.91 -0.28 -16.48
N LEU A 21 9.59 -0.25 -16.30
CA LEU A 21 8.84 -1.37 -15.77
C LEU A 21 8.56 -2.39 -16.89
N PRO A 22 8.68 -3.71 -16.63
CA PRO A 22 8.14 -4.70 -17.55
C PRO A 22 6.63 -4.50 -17.72
N PRO A 23 6.02 -5.00 -18.81
CA PRO A 23 4.58 -4.88 -19.03
C PRO A 23 3.81 -5.36 -17.80
N GLN A 24 3.12 -4.44 -17.14
CA GLN A 24 2.32 -4.77 -15.96
C GLN A 24 0.91 -5.18 -16.36
N ALA A 25 0.20 -5.83 -15.45
CA ALA A 25 -1.23 -6.10 -15.60
C ALA A 25 -1.98 -4.79 -15.89
N ASP A 26 -3.08 -4.88 -16.63
CA ASP A 26 -3.83 -3.75 -17.19
C ASP A 26 -4.17 -2.64 -16.18
N LEU A 27 -4.31 -2.98 -14.90
CA LEU A 27 -4.66 -2.07 -13.82
C LEU A 27 -3.50 -1.25 -13.26
N LEU A 28 -2.25 -1.66 -13.47
CA LEU A 28 -1.04 -0.90 -13.10
C LEU A 28 -0.41 -0.19 -14.30
N LYS A 29 -1.06 -0.21 -15.47
CA LYS A 29 -0.56 0.41 -16.72
C LYS A 29 -0.18 1.89 -16.56
N ASN A 30 -0.81 2.59 -15.62
CA ASN A 30 -0.58 4.00 -15.39
C ASN A 30 0.45 4.28 -14.30
N LEU A 31 0.90 3.26 -13.55
CA LEU A 31 1.97 3.44 -12.57
C LEU A 31 3.26 3.82 -13.30
N GLN A 32 3.84 4.94 -12.89
CA GLN A 32 5.15 5.38 -13.30
C GLN A 32 5.99 5.60 -12.05
N ILE A 33 7.15 4.95 -12.00
CA ILE A 33 8.11 5.16 -10.93
C ILE A 33 9.26 5.98 -11.51
N GLY A 34 9.65 7.04 -10.81
CA GLY A 34 10.69 7.94 -11.25
C GLY A 34 11.67 8.30 -10.14
N PHE A 35 12.75 8.96 -10.55
CA PHE A 35 13.75 9.51 -9.67
C PHE A 35 14.10 10.93 -10.13
N LEU A 36 13.75 11.91 -9.30
CA LEU A 36 14.04 13.33 -9.56
C LEU A 36 15.34 13.70 -8.87
N VAL A 37 16.29 14.27 -9.61
CA VAL A 37 17.59 14.69 -9.08
C VAL A 37 17.67 16.22 -8.98
N LEU A 38 18.70 16.71 -8.28
CA LEU A 38 18.94 18.15 -8.14
C LEU A 38 19.20 18.82 -9.51
N PRO A 39 18.90 20.13 -9.65
CA PRO A 39 19.07 20.88 -10.91
C PRO A 39 20.46 20.77 -11.53
N ASP A 40 21.48 20.77 -10.68
CA ASP A 40 22.90 20.79 -11.00
C ASP A 40 23.54 19.40 -10.98
N ALA A 41 22.77 18.35 -10.68
CA ALA A 41 23.26 16.98 -10.66
C ALA A 41 23.76 16.55 -12.05
N VAL A 42 24.97 16.00 -12.10
CA VAL A 42 25.54 15.35 -13.31
C VAL A 42 25.62 13.86 -13.02
N LEU A 43 24.72 13.10 -13.61
CA LEU A 43 24.63 11.65 -13.49
C LEU A 43 24.52 11.03 -14.88
N ASP A 44 24.79 9.75 -14.99
CA ASP A 44 24.61 9.00 -16.23
C ASP A 44 23.14 9.01 -16.68
N PRO A 45 22.84 9.15 -17.99
CA PRO A 45 21.47 9.12 -18.52
C PRO A 45 20.72 7.81 -18.24
N SER A 46 21.45 6.74 -17.92
CA SER A 46 20.93 5.44 -17.49
C SER A 46 21.50 5.15 -16.12
N LEU A 47 20.65 5.20 -15.10
CA LEU A 47 21.03 5.09 -13.70
C LEU A 47 20.54 3.76 -13.12
N SER A 48 21.42 2.99 -12.48
CA SER A 48 20.98 1.79 -11.76
C SER A 48 20.18 2.17 -10.51
N VAL A 49 19.35 1.24 -10.01
CA VAL A 49 18.59 1.47 -8.77
C VAL A 49 19.51 1.73 -7.56
N GLU A 50 20.69 1.12 -7.52
CA GLU A 50 21.70 1.33 -6.48
C GLU A 50 22.38 2.70 -6.62
N ASP A 51 22.69 3.14 -7.83
CA ASP A 51 23.28 4.48 -8.05
C ASP A 51 22.27 5.58 -7.66
N ALA A 52 20.99 5.41 -8.01
CA ALA A 52 19.91 6.27 -7.55
C ALA A 52 19.80 6.27 -6.01
N TRP A 53 19.92 5.09 -5.39
CA TRP A 53 19.86 4.96 -3.94
C TRP A 53 21.03 5.63 -3.22
N ASN A 54 22.24 5.51 -3.76
CA ASN A 54 23.45 6.14 -3.25
C ASN A 54 23.45 7.66 -3.46
N TYR A 55 22.70 8.17 -4.43
CA TYR A 55 22.56 9.61 -4.65
C TYR A 55 21.61 10.25 -3.63
N ALA A 56 22.19 10.96 -2.65
CA ALA A 56 21.45 11.56 -1.53
C ALA A 56 20.52 12.72 -1.92
N GLY A 57 20.82 13.44 -3.01
CA GLY A 57 20.05 14.62 -3.43
C GLY A 57 18.76 14.32 -4.20
N GLY A 58 18.39 13.04 -4.37
CA GLY A 58 17.25 12.65 -5.20
C GLY A 58 15.98 12.31 -4.44
N VAL A 59 14.85 12.33 -5.14
CA VAL A 59 13.52 11.98 -4.63
C VAL A 59 12.91 10.91 -5.52
N TYR A 60 12.49 9.80 -4.94
CA TYR A 60 11.71 8.76 -5.61
C TYR A 60 10.27 9.24 -5.79
N LEU A 61 9.76 9.13 -7.02
CA LEU A 61 8.42 9.52 -7.40
C LEU A 61 7.61 8.28 -7.75
N TYR A 62 6.41 8.18 -7.21
CA TYR A 62 5.39 7.21 -7.60
C TYR A 62 4.23 8.01 -8.17
N MET A 63 3.93 7.81 -9.44
CA MET A 63 3.01 8.64 -10.21
C MET A 63 1.94 7.79 -10.85
N ASN A 64 0.71 8.30 -10.92
CA ASN A 64 -0.42 7.63 -11.56
C ASN A 64 -0.54 7.92 -13.07
N GLY A 65 0.55 8.35 -13.71
CA GLY A 65 0.60 8.58 -15.15
C GLY A 65 1.93 9.16 -15.60
N VAL A 66 2.03 9.42 -16.90
CA VAL A 66 3.16 10.15 -17.49
C VAL A 66 2.78 11.63 -17.62
N PRO A 67 3.59 12.57 -17.11
CA PRO A 67 3.32 13.99 -17.30
C PRO A 67 3.34 14.38 -18.78
N ALA A 68 2.32 15.11 -19.24
CA ALA A 68 2.23 15.57 -20.62
C ALA A 68 3.33 16.60 -20.97
N ASP A 69 3.66 17.49 -20.01
CA ASP A 69 4.77 18.42 -20.08
C ASP A 69 5.73 18.12 -18.92
N THR A 70 6.84 17.46 -19.24
CA THR A 70 7.83 17.02 -18.24
C THR A 70 8.54 18.20 -17.58
N ASP A 71 8.83 19.28 -18.31
CA ASP A 71 9.56 20.43 -17.75
C ASP A 71 8.67 21.23 -16.80
N ALA A 72 7.41 21.48 -17.20
CA ALA A 72 6.44 22.13 -16.34
C ALA A 72 6.16 21.30 -15.08
N PHE A 73 6.05 19.97 -15.22
CA PHE A 73 5.91 19.05 -14.11
C PHE A 73 7.08 19.14 -13.12
N ILE A 74 8.32 19.07 -13.61
CA ILE A 74 9.52 19.17 -12.77
C ILE A 74 9.58 20.52 -12.05
N ALA A 75 9.26 21.62 -12.73
CA ALA A 75 9.25 22.95 -12.13
C ALA A 75 8.23 23.05 -10.99
N ALA A 76 7.00 22.59 -11.21
CA ALA A 76 5.95 22.56 -10.20
C ALA A 76 6.32 21.66 -9.02
N LEU A 77 6.88 20.47 -9.29
CA LEU A 77 7.28 19.53 -8.26
C LEU A 77 8.40 20.09 -7.37
N ARG A 78 9.38 20.78 -7.96
CA ARG A 78 10.45 21.45 -7.21
C ARG A 78 9.93 22.57 -6.33
N ALA A 79 8.95 23.34 -6.81
CA ALA A 79 8.31 24.36 -5.99
C ALA A 79 7.62 23.75 -4.75
N VAL A 80 7.02 22.56 -4.89
CA VAL A 80 6.42 21.86 -3.75
C VAL A 80 7.48 21.27 -2.80
N ILE A 81 8.51 20.61 -3.33
CA ILE A 81 9.58 20.01 -2.51
C ILE A 81 10.33 21.09 -1.71
N ALA A 82 10.41 22.32 -2.22
CA ALA A 82 11.01 23.45 -1.51
C ALA A 82 10.17 23.95 -0.33
N ALA A 83 8.89 23.58 -0.22
CA ALA A 83 8.03 24.00 0.89
C ALA A 83 8.44 23.28 2.19
N PRO A 84 8.34 23.94 3.36
CA PRO A 84 8.73 23.35 4.65
C PRO A 84 8.03 22.02 4.98
N ALA A 85 6.79 21.83 4.52
CA ALA A 85 6.04 20.59 4.71
C ALA A 85 6.71 19.38 4.00
N PHE A 86 7.54 19.61 2.99
CA PHE A 86 8.21 18.58 2.19
C PHE A 86 9.72 18.56 2.39
N SER A 87 10.24 19.21 3.43
CA SER A 87 11.67 19.14 3.75
C SER A 87 12.10 17.68 3.93
N ASP A 88 13.27 17.34 3.40
CA ASP A 88 13.87 16.00 3.52
C ASP A 88 13.02 14.86 2.93
N VAL A 89 12.10 15.18 2.01
CA VAL A 89 11.33 14.15 1.31
C VAL A 89 12.26 13.29 0.47
N ARG A 90 12.14 11.97 0.64
CA ARG A 90 12.90 10.98 -0.13
C ARG A 90 12.00 10.16 -1.04
N PHE A 91 10.74 9.97 -0.65
CA PHE A 91 9.73 9.25 -1.43
C PHE A 91 8.46 10.09 -1.50
N LEU A 92 7.84 10.14 -2.68
CA LEU A 92 6.69 10.98 -2.93
C LEU A 92 5.70 10.28 -3.86
N TRP A 93 4.44 10.22 -3.45
CA TRP A 93 3.32 9.72 -4.24
C TRP A 93 2.53 10.89 -4.81
N VAL A 94 2.50 10.98 -6.14
CA VAL A 94 1.80 12.01 -6.92
C VAL A 94 0.54 11.37 -7.49
N THR A 95 -0.61 11.78 -6.94
CA THR A 95 -1.94 11.21 -7.22
C THR A 95 -2.61 11.80 -8.44
N ASP A 96 -2.07 12.88 -9.04
CA ASP A 96 -2.55 13.40 -10.32
C ASP A 96 -1.41 14.15 -11.01
N VAL A 97 -0.80 13.56 -12.05
CA VAL A 97 0.31 14.18 -12.80
C VAL A 97 -0.09 15.38 -13.67
N THR A 98 -1.39 15.69 -13.79
CA THR A 98 -1.92 16.74 -14.66
C THR A 98 -2.21 18.05 -13.93
N MET A 99 -2.35 18.03 -12.60
CA MET A 99 -2.66 19.22 -11.82
C MET A 99 -1.42 20.08 -11.55
N THR A 100 -1.54 21.39 -11.80
CA THR A 100 -0.40 22.32 -11.74
C THR A 100 -0.16 22.96 -10.37
N GLN A 101 -1.10 22.88 -9.42
CA GLN A 101 -0.98 23.32 -8.03
C GLN A 101 -1.91 22.47 -7.12
N SER A 102 -1.45 22.16 -5.89
CA SER A 102 -2.11 21.49 -4.73
C SER A 102 -3.60 21.07 -4.89
N PRO A 103 -4.03 19.82 -4.55
CA PRO A 103 -3.39 18.82 -3.68
C PRO A 103 -3.04 17.49 -4.41
N TRP A 104 -2.36 17.56 -5.56
CA TRP A 104 -1.87 16.39 -6.32
C TRP A 104 -0.83 15.50 -5.62
N ILE A 105 -0.34 15.89 -4.44
CA ILE A 105 0.66 15.11 -3.70
C ILE A 105 -0.07 14.43 -2.55
N GLY A 106 -0.25 13.12 -2.69
CA GLY A 106 -0.96 12.31 -1.73
C GLY A 106 -0.09 12.08 -0.50
N ASN A 107 0.99 11.32 -0.66
CA ASN A 107 1.76 10.79 0.46
C ASN A 107 3.26 11.01 0.27
N ARG A 108 4.00 11.03 1.37
CA ARG A 108 5.46 11.22 1.35
C ARG A 108 6.14 10.41 2.45
N ILE A 109 7.43 10.16 2.25
CA ILE A 109 8.32 9.72 3.33
C ILE A 109 9.51 10.66 3.40
N ARG A 110 9.72 11.25 4.58
CA ARG A 110 10.92 12.01 4.89
C ARG A 110 11.99 11.09 5.45
N ALA A 111 13.18 11.15 4.87
CA ALA A 111 14.29 10.30 5.29
C ALA A 111 15.62 11.03 5.15
N LYS A 112 16.55 10.72 6.05
CA LYS A 112 17.95 11.17 5.97
C LYS A 112 18.87 9.99 5.83
N MET A 113 19.97 10.18 5.11
CA MET A 113 21.08 9.23 5.11
C MET A 113 21.78 9.26 6.48
N LEU A 114 22.07 8.09 7.04
CA LEU A 114 22.75 7.95 8.32
C LEU A 114 24.27 8.17 8.16
N PRO A 115 24.93 8.84 9.12
CA PRO A 115 26.38 9.01 9.08
C PRO A 115 27.10 7.65 9.18
N GLY A 116 28.20 7.49 8.43
CA GLY A 116 29.12 6.36 8.59
C GLY A 116 28.78 5.08 7.81
N ALA A 117 27.66 5.04 7.09
CA ALA A 117 27.35 3.98 6.14
C ALA A 117 26.66 4.56 4.89
N PRO A 118 27.32 4.63 3.72
CA PRO A 118 26.63 4.97 2.49
C PRO A 118 25.47 3.99 2.28
N ALA A 119 24.36 4.48 1.71
CA ALA A 119 23.15 3.69 1.45
C ALA A 119 22.33 3.22 2.67
N ASN A 120 22.61 3.69 3.90
CA ASN A 120 21.71 3.49 5.03
C ASN A 120 20.93 4.77 5.31
N TRP A 121 19.60 4.66 5.31
CA TRP A 121 18.72 5.80 5.53
C TRP A 121 17.84 5.57 6.74
N SER A 122 17.29 6.63 7.31
CA SER A 122 16.34 6.55 8.42
C SER A 122 15.18 7.52 8.22
N THR A 123 13.96 7.05 8.52
CA THR A 123 12.76 7.89 8.49
C THR A 123 12.85 8.98 9.55
N LEU A 124 12.45 10.20 9.20
CA LEU A 124 12.60 11.37 10.06
C LEU A 124 11.37 11.66 10.94
N ALA A 125 10.21 11.24 10.48
CA ALA A 125 8.95 11.48 11.12
C ALA A 125 8.03 10.28 10.90
N THR A 126 6.98 10.20 11.72
CA THR A 126 5.87 9.30 11.45
C THR A 126 5.09 9.83 10.26
N GLU A 127 4.91 8.97 9.26
CA GLU A 127 4.14 9.26 8.05
C GLU A 127 2.94 8.31 8.01
N VAL A 128 1.79 8.86 7.65
CA VAL A 128 0.49 8.18 7.66
C VAL A 128 -0.06 8.20 6.25
N PHE A 129 -0.40 7.02 5.74
CA PHE A 129 -0.96 6.80 4.42
C PHE A 129 -2.42 6.39 4.59
N PRO A 130 -3.39 7.23 4.20
CA PRO A 130 -4.80 6.94 4.40
C PRO A 130 -5.33 6.00 3.31
N PHE A 131 -6.12 5.02 3.75
CA PHE A 131 -6.93 4.10 2.96
C PHE A 131 -8.40 4.21 3.44
N ALA A 132 -8.93 5.45 3.40
CA ALA A 132 -10.11 5.95 4.14
C ALA A 132 -10.05 5.70 5.64
N ASP A 133 -10.85 4.77 6.15
CA ASP A 133 -11.00 4.49 7.58
C ASP A 133 -9.83 3.66 8.13
N TYR A 134 -8.91 3.26 7.26
CA TYR A 134 -7.70 2.53 7.57
C TYR A 134 -6.48 3.39 7.29
N GLU A 135 -5.41 3.14 8.01
CA GLU A 135 -4.16 3.86 7.82
C GLU A 135 -2.98 2.90 7.81
N TRP A 136 -2.01 3.20 6.96
CA TRP A 136 -0.69 2.60 7.04
C TRP A 136 0.28 3.60 7.64
N VAL A 137 0.97 3.19 8.69
CA VAL A 137 1.83 4.07 9.47
C VAL A 137 3.26 3.55 9.38
N ILE A 138 4.18 4.44 8.98
CA ILE A 138 5.62 4.22 9.07
C ILE A 138 6.16 5.23 10.06
N GLY A 139 6.58 4.76 11.23
CA GLY A 139 7.09 5.58 12.32
C GLY A 139 8.46 6.19 12.02
N ALA A 140 8.78 7.25 12.76
CA ALA A 140 10.12 7.85 12.76
C ALA A 140 11.17 6.86 13.26
N GLY A 141 12.39 6.94 12.75
CA GLY A 141 13.53 6.13 13.18
C GLY A 141 13.62 4.74 12.55
N CYS A 142 12.69 4.36 11.65
CA CYS A 142 12.82 3.14 10.86
C CYS A 142 14.08 3.21 10.00
N THR A 143 14.82 2.11 9.90
CA THR A 143 15.94 2.02 8.95
C THR A 143 15.40 1.68 7.58
N ILE A 144 15.90 2.35 6.55
CA ILE A 144 15.58 2.05 5.15
C ILE A 144 16.84 1.49 4.50
N GLN A 145 16.76 0.24 4.07
CA GLN A 145 17.78 -0.40 3.26
C GLN A 145 17.44 -0.28 1.78
N GLY A 146 18.48 -0.22 0.97
CA GLY A 146 18.39 -0.03 -0.47
C GLY A 146 17.87 -1.23 -1.26
N PRO A 147 17.90 -1.10 -2.60
CA PRO A 147 17.43 -2.11 -3.54
C PRO A 147 18.26 -3.39 -3.55
N SER A 148 17.56 -4.52 -3.53
CA SER A 148 18.11 -5.87 -3.66
C SER A 148 17.14 -6.78 -4.42
N ALA A 149 17.63 -7.90 -4.97
CA ALA A 149 16.74 -8.84 -5.67
C ALA A 149 15.64 -9.40 -4.74
N ASP A 150 15.95 -9.58 -3.45
CA ASP A 150 15.05 -10.18 -2.45
C ASP A 150 13.83 -9.29 -2.13
N ASN A 151 13.96 -7.98 -2.33
CA ASN A 151 12.92 -7.00 -2.03
C ASN A 151 12.26 -6.43 -3.31
N GLY A 152 12.36 -7.17 -4.43
CA GLY A 152 11.85 -6.73 -5.73
C GLY A 152 12.58 -5.49 -6.24
N TRP A 153 13.89 -5.40 -5.97
CA TRP A 153 14.76 -4.27 -6.26
C TRP A 153 14.29 -2.96 -5.66
N GLY A 154 13.56 -3.00 -4.54
CA GLY A 154 12.94 -1.85 -3.89
C GLY A 154 13.55 -1.48 -2.54
N PHE A 155 12.73 -1.05 -1.58
CA PHE A 155 13.23 -0.53 -0.30
C PHE A 155 12.72 -1.38 0.84
N THR A 156 13.59 -1.73 1.78
CA THR A 156 13.21 -2.47 2.98
C THR A 156 13.17 -1.51 4.17
N PHE A 157 11.99 -1.35 4.77
CA PHE A 157 11.75 -0.59 5.98
C PHE A 157 11.81 -1.52 7.18
N ILE A 158 12.79 -1.29 8.05
CA ILE A 158 13.04 -2.07 9.25
C ILE A 158 12.60 -1.24 10.46
N PRO A 159 11.71 -1.75 11.31
CA PRO A 159 11.25 -1.03 12.49
C PRO A 159 12.40 -0.80 13.47
N MET A 160 12.29 0.24 14.29
CA MET A 160 13.34 0.59 15.26
C MET A 160 13.50 -0.49 16.35
N ASN A 161 12.40 -1.09 16.76
CA ASN A 161 12.36 -2.20 17.71
C ASN A 161 11.52 -3.35 17.10
N PRO A 162 12.07 -4.56 16.94
CA PRO A 162 11.30 -5.71 16.43
C PRO A 162 10.18 -6.13 17.39
N ASP A 163 10.36 -5.95 18.69
CA ASP A 163 9.39 -6.36 19.72
C ASP A 163 8.25 -5.34 19.92
N ASP A 164 8.45 -4.11 19.43
CA ASP A 164 7.45 -3.02 19.41
C ASP A 164 7.59 -2.24 18.11
N PRO A 165 7.10 -2.81 16.98
CA PRO A 165 7.38 -2.24 15.69
C PRO A 165 6.55 -0.97 15.50
N ASN A 166 7.26 0.11 15.19
CA ASN A 166 6.71 1.41 14.82
C ASN A 166 6.24 1.46 13.36
N ILE A 167 5.95 0.31 12.75
CA ILE A 167 5.31 0.17 11.44
C ILE A 167 4.01 -0.61 11.65
N GLN A 168 2.88 0.01 11.31
CA GLN A 168 1.58 -0.46 11.79
C GLN A 168 0.50 -0.25 10.73
N PHE A 169 -0.46 -1.18 10.71
CA PHE A 169 -1.72 -1.05 10.00
C PHE A 169 -2.83 -0.72 11.00
N VAL A 170 -3.40 0.47 10.89
CA VAL A 170 -4.43 0.98 11.80
C VAL A 170 -5.79 0.78 11.16
N THR A 171 -6.72 0.29 11.96
CA THR A 171 -8.14 0.13 11.61
C THR A 171 -8.98 1.00 12.54
N PRO A 172 -10.29 1.17 12.28
CA PRO A 172 -11.16 1.91 13.20
C PRO A 172 -11.28 1.28 14.60
N LEU A 173 -10.96 0.00 14.74
CA LEU A 173 -11.23 -0.78 15.96
C LEU A 173 -9.95 -1.27 16.65
N ASP A 174 -8.82 -1.28 15.96
CA ASP A 174 -7.56 -1.81 16.49
C ASP A 174 -6.34 -1.38 15.66
N VAL A 175 -5.15 -1.63 16.21
CA VAL A 175 -3.85 -1.39 15.58
C VAL A 175 -3.11 -2.73 15.42
N TYR A 176 -2.65 -2.99 14.20
CA TYR A 176 -1.90 -4.20 13.84
C TYR A 176 -0.44 -3.83 13.54
N PRO A 177 0.49 -4.07 14.48
CA PRO A 177 1.91 -3.97 14.16
C PRO A 177 2.30 -5.02 13.12
N ILE A 178 3.29 -4.71 12.28
CA ILE A 178 3.79 -5.71 11.33
C ILE A 178 4.32 -6.94 12.05
N ALA A 179 3.95 -8.12 11.56
CA ALA A 179 4.43 -9.41 12.04
C ALA A 179 5.67 -9.91 11.28
N SER A 180 6.01 -9.26 10.16
CA SER A 180 7.29 -9.46 9.48
C SER A 180 8.39 -8.62 10.12
N ALA A 181 9.65 -9.06 9.97
CA ALA A 181 10.80 -8.27 10.42
C ALA A 181 10.95 -6.93 9.67
N ASN A 182 10.25 -6.77 8.54
CA ASN A 182 10.32 -5.61 7.69
C ASN A 182 9.05 -5.42 6.86
N ALA A 183 8.83 -4.18 6.41
CA ALA A 183 7.96 -3.86 5.29
C ALA A 183 8.82 -3.57 4.05
N VAL A 184 8.29 -3.85 2.86
CA VAL A 184 9.01 -3.68 1.61
C VAL A 184 8.22 -2.76 0.67
N LEU A 185 8.90 -1.92 -0.08
CA LEU A 185 8.35 -1.12 -1.17
C LEU A 185 9.07 -1.49 -2.47
N PRO A 186 8.58 -2.50 -3.22
CA PRO A 186 9.24 -3.01 -4.42
C PRO A 186 9.29 -1.97 -5.55
N LEU A 187 10.35 -2.03 -6.37
CA LEU A 187 10.44 -1.29 -7.64
C LEU A 187 10.12 -2.17 -8.86
N ALA A 188 10.01 -3.49 -8.66
CA ALA A 188 9.78 -4.46 -9.72
C ALA A 188 8.76 -5.53 -9.32
N GLY A 189 8.21 -6.20 -10.33
CA GLY A 189 7.19 -7.23 -10.18
C GLY A 189 5.78 -6.66 -10.03
N LEU A 190 4.80 -7.54 -9.81
CA LEU A 190 3.39 -7.19 -9.60
C LEU A 190 3.15 -6.20 -8.44
N PRO A 191 3.88 -6.22 -7.31
CA PRO A 191 3.66 -5.28 -6.21
C PRO A 191 4.47 -3.97 -6.33
N ALA A 192 5.05 -3.64 -7.49
CA ALA A 192 5.86 -2.44 -7.64
C ALA A 192 5.06 -1.17 -7.24
N GLY A 193 5.67 -0.29 -6.44
CA GLY A 193 5.05 0.96 -5.98
C GLY A 193 4.09 0.86 -4.79
N GLY A 194 3.72 -0.36 -4.37
CA GLY A 194 2.92 -0.61 -3.18
C GLY A 194 3.74 -1.17 -2.01
N PHE A 195 3.34 -0.86 -0.77
CA PHE A 195 3.93 -1.46 0.42
C PHE A 195 3.50 -2.92 0.56
N GLN A 196 4.45 -3.76 0.94
CA GLN A 196 4.26 -5.18 1.22
C GLN A 196 4.69 -5.49 2.66
N CYS A 197 3.87 -6.18 3.43
CA CYS A 197 4.24 -6.66 4.75
C CYS A 197 3.40 -7.87 5.15
N LYS A 198 3.60 -8.37 6.37
CA LYS A 198 2.79 -9.43 6.95
C LYS A 198 2.13 -8.93 8.23
N LEU A 199 0.85 -9.23 8.42
CA LEU A 199 0.12 -9.03 9.68
C LEU A 199 -0.21 -10.40 10.28
N ALA A 200 -0.06 -10.54 11.59
CA ALA A 200 -0.47 -11.74 12.31
C ALA A 200 -1.81 -11.49 13.02
N LEU A 201 -2.76 -12.37 12.79
CA LEU A 201 -4.05 -12.42 13.44
C LEU A 201 -3.98 -13.46 14.54
N ASN A 202 -3.96 -12.98 15.78
CA ASN A 202 -3.63 -13.76 16.96
C ASN A 202 -4.74 -13.77 18.00
N HIS A 203 -5.82 -13.01 17.83
CA HIS A 203 -6.88 -12.89 18.84
C HIS A 203 -7.92 -14.01 18.66
N PRO A 204 -7.89 -15.07 19.49
CA PRO A 204 -8.98 -16.04 19.47
C PRO A 204 -10.27 -15.37 19.97
N PRO A 205 -11.44 -15.75 19.43
CA PRO A 205 -12.72 -15.20 19.86
C PRO A 205 -13.09 -15.73 21.25
N ALA A 206 -12.64 -15.06 22.32
CA ALA A 206 -13.31 -15.19 23.60
C ALA A 206 -14.73 -14.59 23.47
N PRO A 207 -15.73 -15.05 24.25
CA PRO A 207 -17.13 -14.65 24.06
C PRO A 207 -17.40 -13.14 24.15
N ASP A 208 -16.49 -12.37 24.75
CA ASP A 208 -16.58 -10.93 25.01
C ASP A 208 -15.53 -10.10 24.25
N VAL A 209 -14.70 -10.73 23.42
CA VAL A 209 -13.61 -10.06 22.69
C VAL A 209 -13.84 -10.19 21.20
N LEU A 210 -13.84 -9.06 20.50
CA LEU A 210 -13.89 -9.04 19.03
C LEU A 210 -12.72 -9.83 18.46
N SER A 211 -13.02 -10.73 17.52
CA SER A 211 -12.04 -11.40 16.68
C SER A 211 -11.29 -10.40 15.79
N ASP A 212 -10.11 -10.77 15.29
CA ASP A 212 -9.38 -9.92 14.35
C ASP A 212 -10.14 -9.72 13.04
N PHE A 213 -10.91 -10.71 12.57
CA PHE A 213 -11.81 -10.53 11.43
C PHE A 213 -12.86 -9.45 11.70
N GLU A 214 -13.36 -9.34 12.92
CA GLU A 214 -14.30 -8.29 13.32
C GLU A 214 -13.62 -6.92 13.40
N ARG A 215 -12.43 -6.85 14.01
CA ARG A 215 -11.62 -5.62 14.18
C ARG A 215 -11.09 -5.06 12.85
N LEU A 216 -10.63 -5.92 11.93
CA LEU A 216 -10.29 -5.59 10.54
C LEU A 216 -11.50 -5.17 9.69
N GLN A 217 -12.69 -5.30 10.26
CA GLN A 217 -13.96 -5.05 9.60
C GLN A 217 -14.27 -5.92 8.36
N THR A 218 -13.69 -7.12 8.27
CA THR A 218 -13.95 -8.05 7.16
C THR A 218 -15.44 -8.43 7.06
N GLY A 219 -15.96 -8.54 5.84
CA GLY A 219 -17.28 -9.11 5.58
C GLY A 219 -17.98 -8.51 4.36
N LEU A 220 -19.18 -9.01 4.08
CA LEU A 220 -20.03 -8.45 3.05
C LEU A 220 -20.86 -7.33 3.65
N SER A 221 -20.79 -6.15 3.03
CA SER A 221 -21.61 -5.02 3.43
C SER A 221 -22.69 -4.75 2.40
N TYR A 222 -23.92 -4.62 2.89
CA TYR A 222 -25.05 -4.13 2.11
C TYR A 222 -25.43 -2.74 2.60
N PHE A 223 -25.94 -1.95 1.67
CA PHE A 223 -26.35 -0.58 1.94
C PHE A 223 -27.78 -0.44 1.47
N VAL A 224 -28.66 -0.07 2.40
CA VAL A 224 -30.10 0.03 2.16
C VAL A 224 -30.59 1.42 2.56
N PRO A 225 -31.65 1.97 1.94
CA PRO A 225 -32.25 3.22 2.39
C PRO A 225 -32.57 3.18 3.89
N GLU A 226 -32.29 4.27 4.58
CA GLU A 226 -32.78 4.48 5.93
C GLU A 226 -34.29 4.64 5.89
N LEU A 227 -35.00 3.89 6.74
CA LEU A 227 -36.45 3.88 6.80
C LEU A 227 -36.98 4.92 7.79
N ASN A 228 -36.10 5.51 8.60
CA ASN A 228 -36.46 6.60 9.49
C ASN A 228 -36.86 7.86 8.66
N PRO A 229 -38.12 8.30 8.73
CA PRO A 229 -38.59 9.48 7.99
C PRO A 229 -37.88 10.79 8.42
N ASP A 230 -37.25 10.81 9.59
CA ASP A 230 -36.48 11.97 10.08
C ASP A 230 -35.09 12.09 9.44
N GLN A 231 -34.66 11.08 8.66
CA GLN A 231 -33.37 11.06 7.96
C GLN A 231 -33.55 10.74 6.46
N PRO A 232 -34.31 11.57 5.71
CA PRO A 232 -34.57 11.31 4.30
C PRO A 232 -33.26 11.32 3.50
N GLY A 233 -33.02 10.25 2.74
CA GLY A 233 -31.81 10.08 1.93
C GLY A 233 -30.61 9.48 2.66
N ALA A 234 -30.72 9.19 3.97
CA ALA A 234 -29.68 8.45 4.66
C ALA A 234 -29.64 6.98 4.20
N VAL A 235 -28.46 6.38 4.31
CA VAL A 235 -28.21 4.98 3.93
C VAL A 235 -27.77 4.21 5.17
N ARG A 236 -28.52 3.17 5.52
CA ARG A 236 -28.17 2.24 6.57
C ARG A 236 -27.15 1.23 6.05
N TRP A 237 -26.09 1.04 6.82
CA TRP A 237 -25.06 0.05 6.58
C TRP A 237 -25.42 -1.25 7.32
N LEU A 238 -25.43 -2.37 6.59
CA LEU A 238 -25.64 -3.71 7.12
C LEU A 238 -24.37 -4.53 6.85
N ARG A 239 -23.64 -4.88 7.90
CA ARG A 239 -22.44 -5.71 7.81
C ARG A 239 -22.79 -7.16 8.15
N PHE A 240 -22.41 -8.07 7.27
CA PHE A 240 -22.58 -9.50 7.43
C PHE A 240 -21.21 -10.17 7.49
N PRO A 241 -20.80 -10.71 8.65
CA PRO A 241 -19.59 -11.50 8.71
C PRO A 241 -19.77 -12.76 7.84
N VAL A 242 -18.74 -13.08 7.06
CA VAL A 242 -18.77 -14.23 6.13
C VAL A 242 -18.08 -15.43 6.78
N LEU A 243 -16.91 -15.20 7.36
CA LEU A 243 -16.02 -16.22 7.89
C LEU A 243 -15.89 -16.08 9.40
N ILE A 244 -15.83 -17.21 10.08
CA ILE A 244 -15.45 -17.30 11.49
C ILE A 244 -13.93 -17.45 11.52
N GLN A 245 -13.24 -16.57 12.25
CA GLN A 245 -11.80 -16.68 12.43
C GLN A 245 -11.44 -18.01 13.10
N PRO A 246 -10.51 -18.80 12.54
CA PRO A 246 -10.07 -20.03 13.18
C PRO A 246 -9.32 -19.74 14.48
N SER A 247 -9.31 -20.70 15.40
CA SER A 247 -8.59 -20.56 16.68
C SER A 247 -7.07 -20.59 16.54
N ALA A 248 -6.56 -21.14 15.44
CA ALA A 248 -5.14 -21.10 15.11
C ALA A 248 -4.77 -19.72 14.55
N PRO A 249 -3.58 -19.17 14.91
CA PRO A 249 -3.09 -17.94 14.33
C PRO A 249 -3.05 -17.96 12.80
N LEU A 250 -3.31 -16.81 12.19
CA LEU A 250 -3.29 -16.63 10.73
C LEU A 250 -2.38 -15.46 10.37
N ASP A 251 -1.62 -15.62 9.29
CA ASP A 251 -0.90 -14.51 8.69
C ASP A 251 -1.68 -13.99 7.48
N LEU A 252 -1.78 -12.66 7.37
CA LEU A 252 -2.23 -11.97 6.16
C LEU A 252 -1.05 -11.25 5.52
N PHE A 253 -0.89 -11.43 4.21
CA PHE A 253 0.09 -10.74 3.38
C PHE A 253 -0.56 -9.49 2.81
N VAL A 254 -0.02 -8.35 3.22
CA VAL A 254 -0.58 -7.05 2.91
C VAL A 254 0.08 -6.49 1.66
N SER A 255 -0.75 -5.95 0.76
CA SER A 255 -0.35 -5.11 -0.36
C SER A 255 -1.11 -3.80 -0.25
N LEU A 256 -0.41 -2.66 -0.20
CA LEU A 256 -1.03 -1.34 -0.06
C LEU A 256 -0.43 -0.37 -1.06
N ASP A 257 -1.19 0.00 -2.09
CA ASP A 257 -0.78 1.01 -3.08
C ASP A 257 -1.41 2.37 -2.77
N PRO A 258 -0.63 3.37 -2.32
CA PRO A 258 -1.16 4.69 -2.02
C PRO A 258 -1.73 5.46 -3.22
N LEU A 259 -1.42 5.07 -4.47
CA LEU A 259 -2.04 5.66 -5.67
C LEU A 259 -3.37 4.99 -6.02
N ASN A 260 -3.53 3.72 -5.65
CA ASN A 260 -4.68 2.91 -6.02
C ASN A 260 -5.32 2.22 -4.79
N PRO A 261 -5.79 2.99 -3.79
CA PRO A 261 -6.29 2.44 -2.52
C PRO A 261 -7.54 1.55 -2.68
N LEU A 262 -8.29 1.68 -3.78
CA LEU A 262 -9.49 0.89 -4.08
C LEU A 262 -9.29 -0.17 -5.15
N CYS A 263 -8.08 -0.29 -5.70
CA CYS A 263 -7.79 -1.33 -6.66
C CYS A 263 -7.48 -2.62 -5.91
N GLY A 264 -8.41 -3.57 -5.85
CA GLY A 264 -8.20 -4.85 -5.14
C GLY A 264 -7.00 -5.66 -5.63
N ASP A 265 -6.52 -5.42 -6.85
CA ASP A 265 -5.27 -6.02 -7.35
C ASP A 265 -4.00 -5.41 -6.74
N ALA A 266 -4.03 -4.13 -6.39
CA ALA A 266 -2.89 -3.40 -5.84
C ALA A 266 -2.95 -3.25 -4.31
N THR A 267 -4.16 -3.13 -3.76
CA THR A 267 -4.44 -2.86 -2.35
C THR A 267 -5.36 -3.93 -1.77
N HIS A 268 -4.79 -4.85 -0.98
CA HIS A 268 -5.50 -6.01 -0.42
C HIS A 268 -4.76 -6.65 0.76
N LEU A 269 -5.47 -7.51 1.50
CA LEU A 269 -4.92 -8.40 2.53
C LEU A 269 -5.14 -9.85 2.09
N SER A 270 -4.09 -10.52 1.63
CA SER A 270 -4.13 -11.87 1.06
C SER A 270 -3.80 -12.95 2.08
N PHE A 271 -4.37 -14.15 1.93
CA PHE A 271 -3.93 -15.32 2.68
C PHE A 271 -2.64 -15.95 2.13
N PHE A 272 -2.14 -15.45 1.00
CA PHE A 272 -1.00 -16.02 0.28
C PHE A 272 0.07 -14.96 0.04
N SER A 273 1.33 -15.37 0.17
CA SER A 273 2.45 -14.53 -0.22
C SER A 273 2.50 -14.35 -1.74
N SER A 274 3.08 -13.23 -2.17
CA SER A 274 3.40 -12.97 -3.58
C SER A 274 4.48 -13.91 -4.12
N SER A 275 5.33 -14.47 -3.26
CA SER A 275 6.33 -15.50 -3.61
C SER A 275 5.72 -16.87 -3.96
N GLY A 276 4.44 -17.08 -3.63
CA GLY A 276 3.73 -18.33 -3.95
C GLY A 276 4.08 -19.50 -3.02
N ASP A 277 4.65 -19.22 -1.84
CA ASP A 277 4.99 -20.26 -0.89
C ASP A 277 3.73 -21.01 -0.43
N PRO A 278 3.76 -22.36 -0.36
CA PRO A 278 2.60 -23.14 0.07
C PRO A 278 2.33 -22.88 1.54
N VAL A 279 1.30 -22.08 1.83
CA VAL A 279 0.77 -21.91 3.18
C VAL A 279 -0.33 -22.96 3.38
N ASN A 280 -0.16 -23.83 4.39
CA ASN A 280 -1.24 -24.73 4.79
C ASN A 280 -2.29 -23.94 5.57
N LEU A 281 -3.22 -23.33 4.84
CA LEU A 281 -4.29 -22.52 5.42
C LEU A 281 -5.39 -23.41 6.00
N PRO A 282 -5.91 -23.07 7.19
CA PRO A 282 -6.99 -23.82 7.82
C PRO A 282 -8.28 -23.69 7.01
N VAL A 283 -9.12 -24.72 7.12
CA VAL A 283 -10.52 -24.63 6.72
C VAL A 283 -11.24 -23.75 7.74
N MET A 284 -11.97 -22.75 7.27
CA MET A 284 -12.72 -21.81 8.10
C MET A 284 -14.21 -22.12 8.01
N THR A 285 -14.88 -22.10 9.15
CA THR A 285 -16.35 -22.14 9.18
C THR A 285 -16.90 -20.81 8.71
N SER A 286 -18.00 -20.81 7.96
CA SER A 286 -18.71 -19.59 7.58
C SER A 286 -19.95 -19.38 8.46
N TYR A 287 -20.50 -18.16 8.45
CA TYR A 287 -21.81 -17.89 9.07
C TYR A 287 -22.99 -18.44 8.24
N PHE A 288 -22.72 -19.09 7.10
CA PHE A 288 -23.73 -19.68 6.25
C PHE A 288 -23.94 -21.15 6.56
N SER A 289 -25.19 -21.60 6.44
CA SER A 289 -25.57 -23.00 6.48
C SER A 289 -26.32 -23.37 5.20
N THR A 290 -26.23 -24.65 4.84
CA THR A 290 -27.06 -25.23 3.79
C THR A 290 -28.54 -25.18 4.17
N ASN A 291 -29.44 -25.34 3.20
CA ASN A 291 -30.89 -25.40 3.44
C ASN A 291 -31.32 -26.53 4.40
N THR A 292 -30.47 -27.55 4.58
CA THR A 292 -30.65 -28.65 5.54
C THR A 292 -29.97 -28.42 6.88
N GLY A 293 -29.37 -27.25 7.12
CA GLY A 293 -28.79 -26.84 8.41
C GLY A 293 -27.36 -27.31 8.66
N TYR A 294 -26.65 -27.83 7.64
CA TYR A 294 -25.21 -28.13 7.77
C TYR A 294 -24.38 -26.87 7.59
N ASP A 295 -23.34 -26.72 8.40
CA ASP A 295 -22.36 -25.65 8.30
C ASP A 295 -21.66 -25.66 6.94
N VAL A 296 -21.46 -24.48 6.38
CA VAL A 296 -20.63 -24.29 5.19
C VAL A 296 -19.22 -23.91 5.64
N CYS A 297 -18.24 -24.70 5.20
CA CYS A 297 -16.83 -24.44 5.46
C CYS A 297 -16.11 -24.04 4.17
N LEU A 298 -15.22 -23.07 4.27
CA LEU A 298 -14.47 -22.50 3.14
C LEU A 298 -12.98 -22.63 3.40
N LYS A 299 -12.23 -23.00 2.37
CA LYS A 299 -10.76 -23.03 2.42
C LYS A 299 -10.23 -22.01 1.41
N PRO A 300 -9.44 -21.00 1.83
CA PRO A 300 -8.84 -20.06 0.90
C PRO A 300 -8.07 -20.83 -0.18
N GLN A 301 -8.25 -20.43 -1.44
CA GLN A 301 -7.56 -21.02 -2.58
C GLN A 301 -6.60 -20.01 -3.18
N LYS A 302 -5.45 -20.51 -3.66
CA LYS A 302 -4.58 -19.75 -4.54
C LYS A 302 -5.32 -19.58 -5.88
N GLY A 303 -5.27 -18.39 -6.42
CA GLY A 303 -5.82 -18.07 -7.72
C GLY A 303 -5.07 -18.79 -8.84
N ASN A 304 -5.70 -18.85 -10.00
CA ASN A 304 -5.07 -19.34 -11.23
C ASN A 304 -4.77 -18.14 -12.17
N SER A 305 -4.41 -18.38 -13.42
CA SER A 305 -4.09 -17.31 -14.36
C SER A 305 -5.26 -16.34 -14.66
N ALA A 306 -6.50 -16.68 -14.30
CA ALA A 306 -7.70 -15.89 -14.54
C ALA A 306 -8.36 -15.36 -13.26
N GLU A 307 -7.95 -15.83 -12.08
CA GLU A 307 -8.58 -15.52 -10.81
C GLU A 307 -7.51 -15.10 -9.80
N SER A 308 -7.80 -14.07 -9.01
CA SER A 308 -6.93 -13.66 -7.92
C SER A 308 -6.93 -14.68 -6.79
N ASP A 309 -5.86 -14.68 -6.00
CA ASP A 309 -5.82 -15.41 -4.73
C ASP A 309 -6.96 -14.99 -3.80
N ALA A 310 -7.40 -15.91 -2.93
CA ALA A 310 -8.32 -15.53 -1.86
C ALA A 310 -7.66 -14.46 -0.96
N ARG A 311 -8.34 -13.32 -0.87
CA ARG A 311 -7.87 -12.10 -0.23
C ARG A 311 -9.06 -11.22 0.14
N PHE A 312 -8.82 -10.30 1.05
CA PHE A 312 -9.75 -9.22 1.37
C PHE A 312 -9.35 -7.94 0.63
N VAL A 313 -10.32 -7.25 0.04
CA VAL A 313 -10.09 -6.03 -0.75
C VAL A 313 -10.88 -4.86 -0.19
N PHE A 314 -10.37 -3.64 -0.37
CA PHE A 314 -11.15 -2.44 -0.08
C PHE A 314 -12.23 -2.26 -1.16
N ALA A 315 -13.46 -2.07 -0.74
CA ALA A 315 -14.58 -1.75 -1.61
C ALA A 315 -15.18 -0.38 -1.27
N PRO A 316 -15.59 0.39 -2.29
CA PRO A 316 -16.34 1.61 -2.07
C PRO A 316 -17.69 1.29 -1.46
N ARG A 317 -18.08 2.04 -0.42
CA ARG A 317 -19.48 2.11 -0.02
C ARG A 317 -20.28 2.68 -1.21
N PRO A 318 -21.31 2.00 -1.72
CA PRO A 318 -22.30 2.64 -2.56
C PRO A 318 -22.99 3.72 -1.72
N LEU A 319 -22.51 4.95 -1.86
CA LEU A 319 -23.25 6.13 -1.43
C LEU A 319 -24.37 6.33 -2.46
N TRP A 320 -25.60 6.46 -1.99
CA TRP A 320 -26.61 7.14 -2.81
C TRP A 320 -26.09 8.57 -2.96
N GLU A 321 -25.77 8.98 -4.20
CA GLU A 321 -25.00 10.19 -4.53
C GLU A 321 -25.35 11.39 -3.64
N ASN A 322 -24.53 11.64 -2.61
CA ASN A 322 -24.36 12.96 -2.04
C ASN A 322 -22.87 13.33 -2.24
N PRO A 323 -22.54 14.10 -3.29
CA PRO A 323 -21.15 14.43 -3.63
C PRO A 323 -20.44 15.31 -2.59
N ALA A 324 -21.14 15.74 -1.52
CA ALA A 324 -20.57 16.55 -0.45
C ALA A 324 -19.95 15.75 0.70
N LEU A 325 -20.08 14.42 0.74
CA LEU A 325 -19.45 13.58 1.75
C LEU A 325 -18.21 12.86 1.18
N PRO A 326 -17.09 12.81 1.92
CA PRO A 326 -15.97 11.97 1.53
C PRO A 326 -16.43 10.50 1.44
N PRO A 327 -16.00 9.74 0.43
CA PRO A 327 -16.39 8.35 0.30
C PRO A 327 -15.83 7.53 1.47
N LEU A 328 -16.71 6.72 2.09
CA LEU A 328 -16.33 5.75 3.13
C LEU A 328 -16.05 4.40 2.46
N TYR A 329 -15.08 3.63 2.98
CA TYR A 329 -14.66 2.34 2.41
C TYR A 329 -14.81 1.21 3.43
N TYR A 330 -14.95 -0.03 2.96
CA TYR A 330 -15.00 -1.22 3.83
C TYR A 330 -14.19 -2.37 3.22
N LEU A 331 -13.78 -3.34 4.04
CA LEU A 331 -12.99 -4.48 3.62
C LEU A 331 -13.89 -5.70 3.35
N THR A 332 -13.78 -6.30 2.15
CA THR A 332 -14.63 -7.42 1.66
C THR A 332 -13.80 -8.64 1.35
#